data_AF-A0A345C206-F1
#
_entry.id   AF-A0A345C206-F1
#
_cell.length_a   1.000
_cell.length_b   1.000
_cell.length_c   1.000
_cell.angle_alpha   90.00
_cell.angle_beta   90.00
_cell.angle_gamma   90.00
#
_symmetry.space_group_name_H-M   'P 1'
#
loop_
_entity.id
_entity.type
_entity.pdbx_description
1 polymer ?
#
loop_
_entity_poly.entity_id
_entity_poly.type
_entity_poly.pdbx_seq_one_letter_code
_entity_poly.pdbx_strand_id
1 'polypeptide(L)'
;MEDDTLYKTFNHWEELSSTKEQRVAYEERPKQIMDEEAAKREFELRKQDARRKGLEEGREEGEKTANKTTARRLLAMGMDIESVVKGTGLDKEKVLEIKREMKQ
;
A
#
# COMPACT_ATOMS: atom_id res chain seq x y z
N MET A 1 29.82 -10.41 22.71
CA MET A 1 30.59 -9.17 22.91
C MET A 1 31.47 -9.08 21.69
N GLU A 2 31.02 -8.35 20.67
CA GLU A 2 31.89 -8.01 19.55
C GLU A 2 32.98 -7.11 20.14
N ASP A 3 34.23 -7.58 20.09
CA ASP A 3 35.34 -6.85 20.70
C ASP A 3 35.60 -5.60 19.86
N ASP A 4 34.98 -4.49 20.26
CA ASP A 4 35.11 -3.16 19.67
C ASP A 4 36.58 -2.74 19.55
N THR A 5 37.45 -3.25 20.43
CA THR A 5 38.90 -3.06 20.37
C THR A 5 39.49 -3.76 19.15
N LEU A 6 39.11 -5.01 18.90
CA LEU A 6 39.57 -5.79 17.75
C LEU A 6 39.15 -5.14 16.43
N TYR A 7 37.87 -4.73 16.32
CA TYR A 7 37.34 -4.05 15.13
C TYR A 7 38.09 -2.74 14.84
N LYS A 8 38.32 -1.91 15.87
CA LYS A 8 39.09 -0.66 15.74
C LYS A 8 40.54 -0.90 15.34
N THR A 9 41.22 -1.86 15.95
CA THR A 9 42.61 -2.18 15.61
C THR A 9 42.76 -2.76 14.20
N PHE A 10 41.81 -3.57 13.75
CA PHE A 10 41.80 -4.12 12.39
C PHE A 10 41.61 -3.02 11.34
N ASN A 11 40.61 -2.15 11.51
CA ASN A 11 40.37 -1.03 10.60
C ASN A 11 41.55 -0.07 10.54
N HIS A 12 42.19 0.22 11.68
CA HIS A 12 43.37 1.09 11.72
C HIS A 12 44.57 0.46 11.00
N TRP A 13 44.80 -0.84 11.17
CA TRP A 13 45.84 -1.56 10.43
C TRP A 13 45.54 -1.63 8.93
N GLU A 14 44.28 -1.85 8.54
CA GLU A 14 43.83 -1.84 7.15
C GLU A 14 44.04 -0.45 6.52
N GLU A 15 43.73 0.63 7.24
CA GLU A 15 43.96 2.02 6.80
C GLU A 15 45.46 2.33 6.58
N LEU A 16 46.33 1.80 7.45
CA LEU A 16 47.78 1.99 7.32
C LEU A 16 48.42 1.12 6.23
N SER A 17 47.83 -0.04 5.93
CA SER A 17 48.41 -1.05 5.03
C SER A 17 47.88 -1.01 3.59
N SER A 18 46.72 -0.40 3.35
CA SER A 18 46.10 -0.32 2.01
C SER A 18 46.40 1.01 1.30
N THR A 19 46.45 1.00 -0.04
CA THR A 19 46.41 2.23 -0.83
C THR A 19 44.98 2.75 -0.95
N LYS A 20 44.82 4.02 -1.30
CA LYS A 20 43.50 4.63 -1.49
C LYS A 20 42.67 3.87 -2.52
N GLU A 21 43.28 3.42 -3.61
CA GLU A 21 42.63 2.66 -4.69
C GLU A 21 42.13 1.30 -4.20
N GLN A 22 42.89 0.62 -3.35
CA GLN A 22 42.51 -0.68 -2.78
C GLN A 22 41.32 -0.56 -1.83
N ARG A 23 41.27 0.49 -1.01
CA ARG A 23 40.13 0.78 -0.13
C ARG A 23 38.86 1.04 -0.92
N VAL A 24 38.94 1.90 -1.93
CA VAL A 24 37.80 2.22 -2.79
C VAL A 24 37.27 0.95 -3.47
N ALA A 25 38.15 0.12 -4.05
CA ALA A 25 37.74 -1.14 -4.67
C ALA A 25 37.09 -2.13 -3.69
N TYR A 26 37.58 -2.17 -2.44
CA TYR A 26 36.97 -2.99 -1.38
C TYR A 26 35.59 -2.48 -0.97
N GLU A 27 35.43 -1.17 -0.77
CA GLU A 27 34.17 -0.53 -0.34
C GLU A 27 33.09 -0.51 -1.43
N GLU A 28 33.48 -0.46 -2.70
CA GLU A 28 32.57 -0.46 -3.85
C GLU A 28 31.67 -1.70 -3.89
N ARG A 29 32.21 -2.88 -3.55
CA ARG A 29 31.45 -4.13 -3.61
C ARG A 29 30.36 -4.22 -2.53
N PRO A 30 30.63 -4.02 -1.23
CA PRO A 30 29.59 -3.91 -0.20
C PRO A 30 28.56 -2.83 -0.55
N LYS A 31 29.01 -1.68 -1.07
CA LYS A 31 28.10 -0.61 -1.51
C LYS A 31 27.13 -1.10 -2.59
N GLN A 32 27.62 -1.77 -3.63
CA GLN A 32 26.77 -2.35 -4.68
C GLN A 32 25.74 -3.34 -4.13
N ILE A 33 26.16 -4.20 -3.19
CA ILE A 33 25.26 -5.16 -2.53
C ILE A 33 24.19 -4.40 -1.73
N MET A 34 24.57 -3.39 -0.96
CA MET A 34 23.64 -2.58 -0.17
C MET A 34 22.65 -1.83 -1.05
N ASP A 35 23.10 -1.26 -2.17
CA ASP A 35 22.26 -0.56 -3.14
C ASP A 35 21.25 -1.53 -3.80
N GLU A 36 21.69 -2.74 -4.16
CA GLU A 36 20.82 -3.78 -4.72
C GLU A 36 19.78 -4.26 -3.69
N GLU A 37 20.20 -4.49 -2.45
CA GLU A 37 19.29 -4.86 -1.35
C GLU A 37 18.31 -3.74 -1.00
N ALA A 38 18.75 -2.49 -1.03
CA ALA A 38 17.89 -1.32 -0.84
C ALA A 38 16.83 -1.26 -1.95
N ALA A 39 17.24 -1.41 -3.21
CA ALA A 39 16.33 -1.42 -4.35
C ALA A 39 15.28 -2.55 -4.26
N LYS A 40 15.70 -3.76 -3.87
CA LYS A 40 14.78 -4.90 -3.65
C LYS A 40 13.78 -4.62 -2.54
N ARG A 41 14.24 -4.08 -1.40
CA ARG A 41 13.38 -3.72 -0.27
C ARG A 41 12.36 -2.65 -0.65
N GLU A 42 12.80 -1.61 -1.34
CA GLU A 42 11.93 -0.54 -1.79
C GLU A 42 10.87 -1.04 -2.79
N PHE A 43 11.26 -1.91 -3.71
CA PHE A 43 10.34 -2.54 -4.65
C PHE A 43 9.26 -3.37 -3.94
N GLU A 44 9.64 -4.22 -2.99
CA GLU A 44 8.68 -5.02 -2.22
C GLU A 44 7.74 -4.15 -1.38
N LEU A 45 8.25 -3.07 -0.77
CA LEU A 45 7.42 -2.12 -0.03
C LEU A 45 6.40 -1.44 -0.96
N ARG A 46 6.84 -0.95 -2.12
CA ARG A 46 5.94 -0.34 -3.13
C ARG A 46 4.88 -1.33 -3.60
N LYS A 47 5.25 -2.59 -3.82
CA LYS A 47 4.33 -3.66 -4.24
C LYS A 47 3.30 -3.96 -3.15
N GLN A 48 3.72 -4.01 -1.89
CA GLN A 48 2.82 -4.21 -0.74
C GLN A 48 1.83 -3.05 -0.61
N ASP A 49 2.32 -1.81 -0.70
CA ASP A 49 1.48 -0.61 -0.63
C ASP A 49 0.48 -0.55 -1.78
N ALA A 50 0.92 -0.85 -3.01
CA ALA A 50 0.02 -0.89 -4.18
C ALA A 50 -1.07 -1.96 -4.00
N ARG A 51 -0.71 -3.15 -3.50
CA ARG A 51 -1.69 -4.21 -3.22
C ARG A 51 -2.68 -3.80 -2.14
N ARG A 52 -2.22 -3.16 -1.06
CA ARG A 52 -3.10 -2.69 0.03
C ARG A 52 -4.07 -1.64 -0.49
N LYS A 53 -3.58 -0.63 -1.22
CA LYS A 53 -4.42 0.42 -1.81
C LYS A 53 -5.46 -0.16 -2.77
N GLY A 54 -5.04 -1.04 -3.69
CA GLY A 54 -5.96 -1.66 -4.64
C GLY A 54 -7.03 -2.52 -3.96
N LEU A 55 -6.70 -3.20 -2.85
CA LEU A 55 -7.69 -3.95 -2.07
C LEU A 55 -8.69 -3.03 -1.36
N GLU A 56 -8.20 -1.93 -0.77
CA GLU A 56 -9.04 -0.95 -0.08
C GLU A 56 -9.99 -0.22 -1.04
N GLU A 57 -9.45 0.30 -2.14
CA GLU A 57 -10.22 0.95 -3.22
C GLU A 57 -11.26 -0.02 -3.79
N GLY A 58 -10.86 -1.26 -4.11
CA GLY A 58 -11.76 -2.27 -4.66
C GLY A 58 -12.87 -2.66 -3.67
N ARG A 59 -12.58 -2.71 -2.37
CA ARG A 59 -13.59 -2.98 -1.34
C ARG A 59 -14.60 -1.83 -1.25
N GLU A 60 -14.13 -0.59 -1.24
CA GLU A 60 -14.98 0.59 -1.16
C GLU A 60 -15.87 0.74 -2.41
N GLU A 61 -15.31 0.56 -3.61
CA GLU A 61 -16.06 0.60 -4.86
C GLU A 61 -17.09 -0.54 -4.94
N GLY A 62 -16.70 -1.75 -4.51
CA GLY A 62 -17.59 -2.89 -4.41
C GLY A 62 -18.77 -2.64 -3.46
N GLU A 63 -18.50 -2.08 -2.28
CA GLU A 63 -19.52 -1.73 -1.28
C GLU A 63 -20.49 -0.67 -1.82
N LYS A 64 -19.98 0.41 -2.43
CA LYS A 64 -20.81 1.44 -3.09
C LYS A 64 -21.70 0.85 -4.18
N THR A 65 -21.15 -0.03 -5.02
CA THR A 65 -21.88 -0.67 -6.12
C THR A 65 -22.94 -1.64 -5.60
N ALA A 66 -22.61 -2.43 -4.58
CA ALA A 66 -23.54 -3.33 -3.91
C ALA A 66 -24.69 -2.55 -3.28
N ASN A 67 -24.41 -1.49 -2.52
CA ASN A 67 -25.44 -0.67 -1.86
C ASN A 67 -26.40 -0.02 -2.87
N LYS A 68 -25.88 0.52 -3.99
CA LYS A 68 -26.72 1.06 -5.08
C LYS A 68 -27.58 -0.03 -5.73
N THR A 69 -27.02 -1.21 -5.95
CA THR A 69 -27.76 -2.35 -6.54
C THR A 69 -28.86 -2.83 -5.61
N THR A 70 -28.57 -2.95 -4.32
CA THR A 70 -29.54 -3.27 -3.28
C THR A 70 -30.64 -2.22 -3.22
N ALA A 71 -30.30 -0.92 -3.23
CA ALA A 71 -31.29 0.15 -3.25
C ALA A 71 -32.27 0.03 -4.43
N ARG A 72 -31.75 -0.23 -5.64
CA ARG A 72 -32.60 -0.47 -6.83
C ARG A 72 -33.55 -1.65 -6.63
N ARG A 73 -33.05 -2.78 -6.09
CA ARG A 73 -33.87 -3.96 -5.82
C ARG A 73 -34.97 -3.67 -4.80
N LEU A 74 -34.63 -3.04 -3.68
CA LEU A 74 -35.61 -2.72 -2.63
C LEU A 74 -36.67 -1.73 -3.13
N LEU A 75 -36.28 -0.72 -3.91
CA LEU A 75 -37.21 0.20 -4.55
C LEU A 75 -38.13 -0.51 -5.55
N ALA A 76 -37.60 -1.44 -6.34
CA ALA A 76 -38.39 -2.24 -7.28
C ALA A 76 -39.39 -3.16 -6.55
N MET A 77 -39.05 -3.60 -5.33
CA MET A 77 -39.95 -4.36 -4.45
C MET A 77 -41.01 -3.47 -3.76
N GLY A 78 -41.04 -2.17 -4.05
CA GLY A 78 -42.05 -1.23 -3.53
C GLY A 78 -41.76 -0.73 -2.11
N MET A 79 -40.55 -0.94 -1.58
CA MET A 79 -40.18 -0.39 -0.28
C MET A 79 -40.15 1.13 -0.27
N ASP A 80 -40.49 1.73 0.87
CA ASP A 80 -40.43 3.18 1.05
C ASP A 80 -38.97 3.68 1.16
N ILE A 81 -38.78 4.97 0.92
CA ILE A 81 -37.45 5.59 0.87
C ILE A 81 -36.71 5.45 2.21
N GLU A 82 -37.41 5.55 3.33
CA GLU A 82 -36.78 5.51 4.66
C GLU A 82 -36.25 4.12 4.98
N SER A 83 -37.03 3.08 4.65
CA SER A 83 -36.60 1.69 4.78
C SER A 83 -35.41 1.36 3.87
N VAL A 84 -35.38 1.89 2.65
CA VAL A 84 -34.26 1.69 1.72
C VAL A 84 -32.99 2.39 2.21
N VAL A 85 -33.09 3.61 2.74
CA VAL A 85 -31.97 4.31 3.39
C VAL A 85 -31.40 3.47 4.53
N LYS A 86 -32.26 2.98 5.43
CA LYS A 86 -31.85 2.13 6.56
C LYS A 86 -31.19 0.81 6.10
N GLY A 87 -31.72 0.18 5.05
CA GLY A 87 -31.23 -1.12 4.56
C GLY A 87 -29.96 -1.05 3.72
N THR A 88 -29.59 0.12 3.19
CA THR A 88 -28.44 0.27 2.28
C THR A 88 -27.35 1.18 2.81
N GLY A 89 -27.62 1.96 3.87
CA GLY A 89 -26.71 2.96 4.40
C GLY A 89 -26.47 4.15 3.45
N LEU A 90 -27.25 4.26 2.36
CA LEU A 90 -27.16 5.38 1.43
C LEU A 90 -27.95 6.58 1.94
N ASP A 91 -27.48 7.78 1.62
CA ASP A 91 -28.21 9.01 1.89
C ASP A 91 -29.56 9.06 1.16
N LYS A 92 -30.53 9.71 1.79
CA LYS A 92 -31.88 9.89 1.23
C LYS A 92 -31.87 10.52 -0.15
N GLU A 93 -30.99 11.50 -0.38
CA GLU A 93 -30.82 12.13 -1.68
C GLU A 93 -30.38 11.13 -2.75
N LYS A 94 -29.42 10.25 -2.41
CA LYS A 94 -28.92 9.25 -3.35
C LYS A 94 -29.97 8.20 -3.69
N VAL A 95 -30.78 7.78 -2.71
CA VAL A 95 -31.91 6.88 -2.95
C VAL A 95 -32.98 7.53 -3.84
N LEU A 96 -33.24 8.83 -3.66
CA LEU A 96 -34.16 9.58 -4.53
C LEU A 96 -33.64 9.73 -5.96
N GLU A 97 -32.34 9.97 -6.14
CA GLU A 97 -31.68 10.00 -7.44
C GLU A 97 -31.84 8.65 -8.15
N ILE A 98 -31.51 7.54 -7.48
CA ILE A 98 -31.69 6.18 -8.02
C ILE A 98 -33.15 5.93 -8.41
N LYS A 99 -34.11 6.36 -7.59
CA LYS A 99 -35.53 6.22 -7.90
C LYS A 99 -35.95 7.03 -9.13
N ARG A 100 -35.33 8.19 -9.38
CA ARG A 100 -35.56 9.00 -10.58
C ARG A 100 -34.96 8.32 -11.82
N GLU A 101 -33.73 7.82 -11.72
CA GLU A 101 -33.05 7.05 -12.78
C GLU A 101 -33.88 5.84 -13.22
N MET A 102 -34.50 5.11 -12.28
CA MET A 102 -35.32 3.93 -12.58
C MET A 102 -36.63 4.22 -13.32
N LYS A 103 -37.06 5.49 -13.37
CA LYS A 103 -38.33 5.90 -14.01
C LYS A 103 -38.13 6.56 -15.38
N GLN A 104 -36.87 6.82 -15.76
CA GLN A 104 -36.49 7.25 -17.11
C GLN A 104 -36.32 6.03 -18.01
#